data_AF-A0A699UBY5-F1
#
_entry.id   AF-A0A699UBY5-F1
#
_cell.length_a   1.000
_cell.length_b   1.000
_cell.length_c   1.000
_cell.angle_alpha   90.00
_cell.angle_beta   90.00
_cell.angle_gamma   90.00
#
_symmetry.space_group_name_H-M   'P 1'
#
loop_
_entity.id
_entity.type
_entity.pdbx_description
1 polymer ?
#
loop_
_entity_poly.entity_id
_entity_poly.type
_entity_poly.pdbx_seq_one_letter_code
_entity_poly.pdbx_strand_id
1 'polypeptide(L)'
;MISRTSMSCPHLSGVATLLKANHVYWSPTAIKSAIMTSADLVNLKGTPIVDETLQPSYVFATGVGHVNPSKANDPGLIYDIEPDDCIPLTCVASDIAMTKLGSLHIK
;
A
#
# COMPACT_ATOMS: atom_id res chain seq x y z
N MET A 1 3.66 -25.12 -12.41
CA MET A 1 3.76 -23.66 -12.21
C MET A 1 2.93 -23.32 -10.98
N ILE A 2 3.54 -22.83 -9.90
CA ILE A 2 2.82 -22.45 -8.68
C ILE A 2 2.37 -21.00 -8.90
N SER A 3 1.08 -20.74 -9.09
CA SER A 3 0.53 -19.39 -9.23
C SER A 3 -0.41 -19.15 -8.07
N ARG A 4 0.12 -18.57 -6.98
CA ARG A 4 -0.66 -18.20 -5.79
C ARG A 4 -0.05 -16.93 -5.18
N THR A 5 -0.82 -16.26 -4.34
CA THR A 5 -0.42 -15.07 -3.55
C THR A 5 0.90 -15.26 -2.78
N SER A 6 1.31 -16.50 -2.54
CA SER A 6 2.61 -16.89 -1.97
C SER A 6 3.81 -16.41 -2.78
N MET A 7 3.69 -16.15 -4.09
CA MET A 7 4.76 -15.56 -4.90
C MET A 7 4.75 -14.02 -4.87
N SER A 8 3.58 -13.40 -4.71
CA SER A 8 3.46 -11.94 -4.63
C SER A 8 3.99 -11.38 -3.31
N CYS A 9 3.83 -12.13 -2.22
CA CYS A 9 4.30 -11.74 -0.89
C CYS A 9 5.82 -11.47 -0.83
N PRO A 10 6.72 -12.39 -1.25
CA PRO A 10 8.16 -12.13 -1.23
C PRO A 10 8.57 -11.01 -2.20
N HIS A 11 7.83 -10.81 -3.31
CA HIS A 11 8.08 -9.70 -4.23
C HIS A 11 7.82 -8.34 -3.55
N LEU A 12 6.68 -8.21 -2.87
CA LEU A 12 6.33 -7.00 -2.14
C LEU A 12 7.26 -6.73 -0.96
N SER A 13 7.68 -7.79 -0.25
CA SER A 13 8.69 -7.70 0.81
C SER A 13 10.03 -7.17 0.29
N GLY A 14 10.46 -7.62 -0.89
CA GLY A 14 11.64 -7.10 -1.56
C GLY A 14 11.55 -5.59 -1.86
N VAL A 15 10.41 -5.14 -2.41
CA VAL A 15 10.16 -3.71 -2.68
C VAL A 15 10.16 -2.90 -1.37
N ALA A 16 9.48 -3.37 -0.34
CA ALA A 16 9.44 -2.70 0.96
C ALA A 16 10.84 -2.59 1.59
N THR A 17 11.66 -3.64 1.45
CA THR A 17 13.06 -3.65 1.93
C THR A 17 13.91 -2.62 1.18
N LEU A 18 13.77 -2.53 -0.15
CA LEU A 18 14.47 -1.53 -0.95
C LEU A 18 14.07 -0.10 -0.55
N LEU A 19 12.77 0.14 -0.34
CA LEU A 19 12.29 1.45 0.12
C LEU A 19 12.81 1.78 1.51
N LYS A 20 12.88 0.80 2.43
CA LYS A 20 13.48 1.00 3.77
C LYS A 20 14.97 1.31 3.70
N ALA A 21 15.70 0.70 2.77
CA ALA A 21 17.12 0.97 2.57
C ALA A 21 17.36 2.39 2.03
N ASN A 22 16.52 2.87 1.11
CA ASN A 22 16.61 4.23 0.56
C ASN A 22 16.08 5.29 1.54
N HIS A 23 15.06 4.97 2.34
CA HIS A 23 14.40 5.88 3.28
C HIS A 23 14.45 5.31 4.70
N VAL A 24 15.62 5.36 5.31
CA VAL A 24 15.90 4.74 6.62
C VAL A 24 14.95 5.24 7.72
N TYR A 25 14.50 6.50 7.65
CA TYR A 25 13.62 7.11 8.64
C TYR A 25 12.13 6.80 8.47
N TRP A 26 11.71 6.19 7.35
CA TRP A 26 10.29 5.88 7.14
C TRP A 26 9.81 4.79 8.09
N SER A 27 8.63 5.01 8.68
CA SER A 27 7.93 3.99 9.45
C SER A 27 7.43 2.85 8.53
N PRO A 28 7.07 1.69 9.08
CA PRO A 28 6.40 0.63 8.32
C PRO A 28 5.10 1.12 7.65
N THR A 29 4.36 2.02 8.30
CA THR A 29 3.14 2.61 7.75
C THR A 29 3.45 3.55 6.59
N ALA A 30 4.50 4.37 6.71
CA ALA A 30 4.96 5.25 5.64
C ALA A 30 5.36 4.45 4.37
N ILE A 31 6.11 3.35 4.53
CA ILE A 31 6.47 2.47 3.39
C ILE A 31 5.23 1.86 2.77
N LYS A 32 4.30 1.35 3.59
CA LYS A 32 3.03 0.81 3.11
C LYS A 32 2.25 1.86 2.32
N SER A 33 2.14 3.07 2.86
CA SER A 33 1.45 4.16 2.18
C SER A 33 2.12 4.52 0.87
N ALA A 34 3.44 4.67 0.83
CA ALA A 34 4.18 5.01 -0.37
C ALA A 34 3.94 4.00 -1.50
N ILE A 35 3.94 2.71 -1.17
CA ILE A 35 3.63 1.62 -2.11
C ILE A 35 2.18 1.74 -2.60
N MET A 36 1.23 2.04 -1.69
CA MET A 36 -0.18 2.08 -2.04
C MET A 36 -0.57 3.29 -2.90
N THR A 37 -0.08 4.49 -2.58
CA THR A 37 -0.41 5.73 -3.30
C THR A 37 0.28 5.82 -4.66
N SER A 38 1.36 5.06 -4.84
CA SER A 38 2.15 5.03 -6.08
C SER A 38 1.83 3.86 -7.00
N ALA A 39 0.85 3.02 -6.64
CA ALA A 39 0.46 1.87 -7.45
C ALA A 39 -0.22 2.30 -8.76
N ASP A 40 0.02 1.56 -9.83
CA ASP A 40 -0.57 1.81 -11.14
C ASP A 40 -1.90 1.04 -11.27
N LEU A 41 -2.98 1.74 -11.63
CA LEU A 41 -4.30 1.13 -11.90
C LEU A 41 -4.45 0.62 -13.34
N VAL A 42 -3.47 0.95 -14.19
CA VAL A 42 -3.46 0.60 -15.61
C VAL A 42 -2.26 -0.27 -15.93
N ASN A 43 -2.40 -1.12 -16.93
CA ASN A 43 -1.31 -1.90 -17.47
C ASN A 43 -0.39 -1.06 -18.37
N LEU A 44 0.68 -1.68 -18.89
CA LEU A 44 1.64 -1.04 -19.80
C LEU A 44 1.03 -0.54 -21.12
N LYS A 45 -0.19 -1.00 -21.48
CA LYS A 45 -0.94 -0.54 -22.66
C LYS A 45 -1.86 0.64 -22.35
N GLY A 46 -1.84 1.14 -21.10
CA GLY A 46 -2.73 2.21 -20.65
C GLY A 46 -4.18 1.79 -20.44
N THR A 47 -4.49 0.48 -20.49
CA THR A 47 -5.84 -0.02 -20.21
C THR A 47 -5.96 -0.43 -18.74
N PRO A 48 -7.17 -0.44 -18.16
CA PRO A 48 -7.39 -0.94 -16.82
C PRO A 48 -6.82 -2.35 -16.64
N ILE A 49 -6.32 -2.64 -15.44
CA ILE A 49 -5.97 -4.01 -15.05
C ILE A 49 -7.23 -4.87 -15.14
N VAL A 50 -7.10 -6.07 -15.71
CA VAL A 50 -8.21 -7.01 -15.85
C VAL A 50 -8.00 -8.23 -14.96
N ASP A 51 -9.09 -8.85 -14.56
CA ASP A 51 -9.08 -10.13 -13.86
C ASP A 51 -8.90 -11.32 -14.82
N GLU A 52 -8.97 -12.53 -14.26
CA GLU A 52 -8.87 -13.78 -15.01
C GLU A 52 -10.02 -14.01 -16.02
N THR A 53 -11.13 -13.28 -15.87
CA THR A 53 -12.27 -13.28 -16.80
C THR A 53 -12.15 -12.22 -17.90
N LEU A 54 -11.01 -11.51 -17.94
CA LEU A 54 -10.72 -10.39 -18.85
C LEU A 54 -11.63 -9.17 -18.64
N GLN A 55 -12.27 -9.06 -17.48
CA GLN A 55 -13.04 -7.88 -17.10
C GLN A 55 -12.19 -6.93 -16.25
N PRO A 56 -12.48 -5.61 -16.24
CA PRO A 56 -11.78 -4.67 -15.37
C PRO A 56 -11.79 -5.15 -13.92
N SER A 57 -10.62 -5.22 -13.29
CA SER A 57 -10.51 -5.77 -11.94
C SER A 57 -11.13 -4.83 -10.91
N TYR A 58 -11.84 -5.42 -9.95
CA TYR A 58 -12.44 -4.67 -8.85
C TYR A 58 -11.41 -4.38 -7.74
N VAL A 59 -11.64 -3.33 -6.95
CA VAL A 59 -10.73 -2.92 -5.85
C VAL A 59 -10.52 -4.01 -4.79
N PHE A 60 -11.48 -4.92 -4.59
CA PHE A 60 -11.29 -6.06 -3.68
C PHE A 60 -10.37 -7.16 -4.26
N ALA A 61 -10.19 -7.21 -5.58
CA ALA A 61 -9.34 -8.19 -6.24
C ALA A 61 -7.89 -7.70 -6.37
N THR A 62 -7.68 -6.41 -6.68
CA THR A 62 -6.34 -5.85 -6.95
C THR A 62 -5.89 -4.84 -5.90
N GLY A 63 -6.75 -4.48 -4.95
CA GLY A 63 -6.47 -3.41 -4.00
C GLY A 63 -6.34 -2.07 -4.72
N VAL A 64 -5.20 -1.42 -4.50
CA VAL A 64 -4.87 -0.10 -5.06
C VAL A 64 -4.17 -0.16 -6.42
N GLY A 65 -3.92 -1.35 -6.96
CA GLY A 65 -3.29 -1.52 -8.27
C GLY A 65 -1.98 -2.32 -8.24
N HIS A 66 -1.23 -2.23 -9.33
CA HIS A 66 0.07 -2.87 -9.49
C HIS A 66 1.19 -2.05 -8.85
N VAL A 67 2.12 -2.70 -8.15
CA VAL A 67 3.23 -2.01 -7.47
C VAL A 67 4.17 -1.34 -8.49
N ASN A 68 4.51 -0.07 -8.26
CA ASN A 68 5.51 0.66 -9.03
C ASN A 68 6.65 1.12 -8.09
N PRO A 69 7.77 0.35 -8.01
CA PRO A 69 8.87 0.67 -7.09
C PRO A 69 9.52 2.03 -7.35
N SER A 70 9.60 2.45 -8.61
CA SER A 70 10.21 3.72 -8.99
C SER A 70 9.38 4.91 -8.50
N LYS A 71 8.06 4.86 -8.68
CA LYS A 71 7.14 5.88 -8.13
C LYS A 71 7.08 5.83 -6.60
N ALA A 72 7.07 4.64 -6.01
CA ALA A 72 7.01 4.46 -4.55
C ALA A 72 8.26 4.99 -3.83
N ASN A 73 9.38 5.17 -4.54
CA ASN A 73 10.58 5.79 -3.98
C ASN A 73 10.43 7.31 -3.80
N ASP A 74 9.54 7.96 -4.56
CA ASP A 74 9.18 9.37 -4.38
C ASP A 74 7.66 9.55 -4.57
N PRO A 75 6.86 9.12 -3.59
CA PRO A 75 5.40 9.01 -3.71
C PRO A 75 4.68 10.36 -3.64
N GLY A 76 5.40 11.47 -3.46
CA GLY A 76 4.88 12.82 -3.20
C GLY A 76 4.28 12.97 -1.81
N LEU A 77 3.30 12.12 -1.45
CA LEU A 77 2.63 12.09 -0.15
C LEU A 77 2.67 10.70 0.47
N ILE A 78 2.92 10.65 1.78
CA ILE A 78 2.81 9.45 2.60
C ILE A 78 1.83 9.67 3.74
N TYR A 79 0.97 8.70 3.98
CA TYR A 79 0.12 8.60 5.16
C TYR A 79 0.88 7.79 6.21
N ASP A 80 1.52 8.50 7.14
CA ASP A 80 2.15 7.87 8.29
C ASP A 80 1.18 7.84 9.47
N ILE A 81 1.09 6.69 10.14
CA ILE A 81 0.19 6.44 11.26
C ILE A 81 1.04 5.78 12.33
N GLU A 82 1.04 6.34 13.53
CA GLU A 82 1.80 5.79 14.65
C GLU A 82 1.16 4.48 15.13
N PRO A 83 1.94 3.54 15.70
CA PRO A 83 1.40 2.30 16.24
C PRO A 83 0.28 2.54 17.26
N ASP A 84 0.38 3.63 18.04
CA ASP A 84 -0.61 4.02 19.03
C ASP A 84 -1.95 4.47 18.42
N ASP A 85 -1.96 4.94 17.17
CA ASP A 85 -3.19 5.25 16.42
C ASP A 85 -3.87 3.97 15.87
N CYS A 86 -3.15 2.84 15.84
CA CYS A 86 -3.72 1.53 15.49
C CYS A 86 -4.47 0.88 16.67
N ILE A 87 -4.09 1.21 17.91
CA ILE A 87 -4.71 0.63 19.12
C ILE A 87 -6.20 0.99 19.24
N PRO A 88 -6.64 2.26 19.03
CA PRO A 88 -8.05 2.61 18.98
C PRO A 88 -8.84 1.81 17.95
N LEU A 89 -8.23 1.44 16.82
CA LEU A 89 -8.89 0.67 15.75
C LEU A 89 -9.24 -0.77 16.16
N THR A 90 -8.54 -1.33 17.13
CA THR A 90 -8.88 -2.65 17.69
C THR A 90 -10.06 -2.58 18.67
N CYS A 91 -10.26 -1.42 19.31
CA CYS A 91 -11.38 -1.18 20.22
C CYS A 91 -12.67 -0.80 19.48
N VAL A 92 -12.61 -0.03 18.38
CA VAL A 92 -13.80 0.32 17.57
C VAL A 92 -14.42 -0.83 16.79
N ALA A 93 -13.78 -2.01 16.76
CA ALA A 93 -14.47 -3.25 16.39
C ALA A 93 -15.51 -3.69 17.45
N SER A 94 -15.44 -3.11 18.64
CA SER A 94 -16.32 -3.36 19.78
C SER A 94 -17.06 -2.12 20.29
N ASP A 95 -16.54 -0.89 20.13
CA ASP A 95 -17.24 0.33 20.56
C ASP A 95 -16.73 1.61 19.86
N ILE A 96 -17.64 2.32 19.19
CA ILE A 96 -17.40 3.58 18.48
C ILE A 96 -17.01 4.68 19.49
N ALA A 97 -15.73 5.07 19.57
CA ALA A 97 -15.34 6.33 20.22
C ALA A 97 -13.93 6.87 19.84
N MET A 98 -13.95 8.03 19.19
CA MET A 98 -13.09 9.21 19.41
C MET A 98 -11.67 9.28 18.79
N THR A 99 -11.64 9.91 17.61
CA THR A 99 -10.86 11.13 17.31
C THR A 99 -9.36 11.15 17.66
N LYS A 100 -8.52 10.76 16.70
CA LYS A 100 -7.29 11.50 16.37
C LYS A 100 -6.99 11.33 14.88
N LEU A 101 -7.13 12.40 14.11
CA LEU A 101 -6.66 12.44 12.73
C LEU A 101 -5.12 12.42 12.79
N GLY A 102 -4.54 11.29 12.38
CA GLY A 102 -3.10 11.07 12.32
C GLY A 102 -2.39 12.21 11.58
N SER A 103 -1.19 12.53 12.06
CA SER A 103 -0.37 13.64 11.56
C SER A 103 0.05 13.38 10.12
N LEU A 104 -0.53 14.11 9.18
CA LEU A 104 -0.14 14.07 7.76
C LEU A 104 1.23 14.72 7.61
N HIS A 105 2.29 13.93 7.39
CA HIS A 105 3.59 14.46 7.06
C HIS A 105 3.63 14.80 5.56
N ILE A 106 3.31 16.06 5.24
CA ILE A 106 3.57 16.64 3.92
C ILE A 106 5.04 17.01 3.88
N LYS A 107 5.77 16.52 2.87
CA LYS A 107 7.17 16.89 2.64
C LYS A 107 7.28 18.33 2.14
#